data_AF-J6GZI3-F1
#
_entry.id   AF-J6GZI3-F1
#
_cell.length_a   1.000
_cell.length_b   1.000
_cell.length_c   1.000
_cell.angle_alpha   90.00
_cell.angle_beta   90.00
_cell.angle_gamma   90.00
#
_symmetry.space_group_name_H-M   'P 1'
#
loop_
_entity.id
_entity.type
_entity.pdbx_description
1 polymer ?
#
loop_
_entity_poly.entity_id
_entity_poly.type
_entity_poly.pdbx_seq_one_letter_code
_entity_poly.pdbx_strand_id
1 'polypeptide(L)'
;MKKLFTIVLCCLCAQITLLSQVIYSGRVISSEDKAPIPLANIILLAQDSSFIAGGVTDELGRYSITTEQGKGPQWIRATCIGYEDLLRSISRYPREGAEIILEVQTNQLQDVTVRAKRKAFKLKDGTFVANVAAVPSLRNSGSIDNLLNRIPFVQGSGGSFSVLGTGGEATLYLDGQRVQDASILQHLRSQDIASVEVINTPGAQYKASTNSVIKIHTIRSRI
;
A
#
# COMPACT_ATOMS: atom_id res chain seq x y z
N MET A 1 58.38 -14.75 52.00
CA MET A 1 56.95 -14.38 51.92
C MET A 1 56.73 -12.99 51.29
N LYS A 2 57.45 -11.93 51.69
CA LYS A 2 57.27 -10.57 51.11
C LYS A 2 57.47 -10.48 49.59
N LYS A 3 58.48 -11.17 49.04
CA LYS A 3 58.77 -11.20 47.58
C LYS A 3 57.71 -11.94 46.75
N LEU A 4 57.04 -12.93 47.35
CA LEU A 4 55.94 -13.66 46.68
C LEU A 4 54.69 -12.77 46.63
N PHE A 5 54.44 -12.01 47.69
CA PHE A 5 53.33 -11.07 47.77
C PHE A 5 53.46 -9.93 46.75
N THR A 6 54.67 -9.39 46.53
CA THR A 6 54.90 -8.37 45.50
C THR A 6 54.72 -8.89 44.07
N ILE A 7 55.09 -10.15 43.79
CA ILE A 7 54.88 -10.76 42.46
C ILE A 7 53.38 -10.98 42.20
N VAL A 8 52.63 -11.46 43.20
CA VAL A 8 51.17 -11.63 43.10
C VAL A 8 50.47 -10.29 42.91
N LEU A 9 50.89 -9.23 43.64
CA LEU A 9 50.33 -7.89 43.49
C LEU A 9 50.61 -7.28 42.11
N CYS A 10 51.80 -7.52 41.54
CA CYS A 10 52.17 -7.07 40.20
C CYS A 10 51.37 -7.79 39.09
N CYS A 11 51.16 -9.11 39.22
CA CYS A 11 50.29 -9.87 38.30
C CYS A 11 48.82 -9.44 38.37
N LEU A 12 48.32 -9.04 39.56
CA LEU A 12 46.95 -8.56 39.71
C LEU A 12 46.73 -7.19 39.05
N CYS A 13 47.76 -6.33 39.02
CA CYS A 13 47.73 -5.05 38.29
C CYS A 13 47.83 -5.22 36.77
N ALA A 14 48.43 -6.31 36.27
CA ALA A 14 48.56 -6.58 34.84
C ALA A 14 47.26 -7.07 34.16
N GLN A 15 46.20 -7.37 34.92
CA GLN A 15 44.91 -7.84 34.40
C GLN A 15 43.90 -6.71 34.12
N ILE A 16 44.28 -5.44 34.28
CA ILE A 16 43.42 -4.33 33.86
C ILE A 16 43.60 -4.14 32.34
N THR A 17 43.02 -5.03 31.55
CA THR A 17 42.76 -4.72 30.14
C THR A 17 41.65 -3.68 30.12
N LEU A 18 42.02 -2.40 30.03
CA LEU A 18 41.12 -1.33 29.66
C LEU A 18 40.46 -1.71 28.32
N LEU A 19 39.19 -2.13 28.35
CA LEU A 19 38.36 -2.15 27.16
C LEU A 19 38.22 -0.71 26.70
N SER A 20 39.06 -0.29 25.75
CA SER A 20 39.02 1.06 25.22
C SER A 20 37.72 1.24 24.44
N GLN A 21 36.80 1.98 25.04
CA GLN A 21 35.56 2.38 24.38
C GLN A 21 35.86 3.43 23.33
N VAL A 22 35.44 3.20 22.09
CA VAL A 22 35.59 4.17 21.00
C VAL A 22 34.28 4.93 20.87
N ILE A 23 34.34 6.25 21.07
CA ILE A 23 33.18 7.13 20.99
C ILE A 23 33.14 7.80 19.61
N TYR A 24 31.97 7.79 18.98
CA TYR A 24 31.66 8.57 17.79
C TYR A 24 30.65 9.65 18.17
N SER A 25 31.01 10.91 17.97
CA SER A 25 30.18 12.05 18.37
C SER A 25 30.05 13.10 17.28
N GLY A 26 28.93 13.81 17.29
CA GLY A 26 28.64 14.80 16.27
C GLY A 26 27.29 15.47 16.46
N ARG A 27 26.86 16.17 15.42
CA ARG A 27 25.57 16.85 15.34
C ARG A 27 24.90 16.58 14.00
N VAL A 28 23.58 16.50 14.02
CA VAL A 28 22.74 16.37 12.83
C VAL A 28 21.98 17.67 12.63
N ILE A 29 22.03 18.20 11.41
CA ILE A 29 21.37 19.45 11.04
C ILE A 29 20.61 19.30 9.73
N SER A 30 19.60 20.16 9.53
CA SER A 30 18.85 20.27 8.28
C SER A 30 19.67 20.97 7.19
N SER A 31 19.51 20.53 5.95
CA SER A 31 20.11 21.20 4.79
C SER A 31 19.49 22.57 4.48
N GLU A 32 18.22 22.78 4.83
CA GLU A 32 17.44 23.97 4.48
C GLU A 32 17.82 25.20 5.31
N ASP A 33 17.80 25.06 6.63
CA ASP A 33 17.94 26.17 7.59
C ASP A 33 19.09 25.97 8.58
N LYS A 34 19.85 24.87 8.45
CA LYS A 34 20.91 24.47 9.40
C LYS A 34 20.39 24.28 10.84
N ALA A 35 19.09 24.12 11.03
CA ALA A 35 18.52 23.84 12.34
C ALA A 35 18.95 22.46 12.84
N PRO A 36 19.15 22.28 14.16
CA PRO A 36 19.38 20.96 14.74
C PRO A 36 18.19 20.04 14.51
N ILE A 37 18.47 18.78 14.18
CA ILE A 37 17.45 17.74 14.03
C ILE A 37 17.44 16.88 15.29
N PRO A 38 16.45 17.03 16.18
CA PRO A 38 16.31 16.16 17.35
C PRO A 38 15.71 14.80 16.98
N LEU A 39 15.94 13.79 17.83
CA LEU A 39 15.39 12.43 17.67
C LEU A 39 15.72 11.76 16.33
N ALA A 40 16.81 12.17 15.67
CA ALA A 40 17.35 11.49 14.50
C ALA A 40 18.07 10.21 14.95
N ASN A 41 17.78 9.10 14.28
CA ASN A 41 18.45 7.83 14.53
C ASN A 41 19.79 7.80 13.80
N ILE A 42 20.87 7.54 14.54
CA ILE A 42 22.21 7.43 14.01
C ILE A 42 22.70 6.01 14.25
N ILE A 43 23.08 5.32 13.17
CA ILE A 43 23.47 3.91 13.20
C ILE A 43 24.84 3.77 12.54
N LEU A 44 25.72 3.05 13.22
CA LEU A 44 27.03 2.63 12.74
C LEU A 44 26.94 1.20 12.24
N LEU A 45 27.41 0.96 11.01
CA LEU A 45 27.32 -0.33 10.34
C LEU A 45 28.70 -0.83 9.91
N ALA A 46 28.87 -2.15 9.90
CA ALA A 46 30.05 -2.82 9.36
C ALA A 46 30.01 -2.88 7.82
N GLN A 47 31.06 -3.43 7.20
CA GLN A 47 31.19 -3.51 5.74
C GLN A 47 30.03 -4.26 5.07
N ASP A 48 29.51 -5.31 5.71
CA ASP A 48 28.37 -6.12 5.28
C ASP A 48 27.00 -5.50 5.64
N SER A 49 26.98 -4.22 6.06
CA SER A 49 25.81 -3.52 6.60
C SER A 49 25.23 -4.12 7.88
N SER A 50 25.95 -5.00 8.58
CA SER A 50 25.53 -5.46 9.90
C SER A 50 25.59 -4.32 10.93
N PHE A 51 24.63 -4.33 11.85
CA PHE A 51 24.54 -3.35 12.93
C PHE A 51 25.71 -3.49 13.90
N ILE A 52 26.39 -2.38 14.21
CA ILE A 52 27.43 -2.33 15.24
C ILE A 52 26.89 -1.62 16.49
N ALA A 53 26.44 -0.39 16.32
CA ALA A 53 25.94 0.44 17.41
C ALA A 53 25.04 1.55 16.87
N GLY A 54 24.25 2.17 17.72
CA GLY A 54 23.40 3.29 17.34
C GLY A 54 23.05 4.17 18.52
N GLY A 55 22.51 5.34 18.21
CA GLY A 55 22.05 6.32 19.17
C GLY A 55 21.03 7.25 18.54
N VAL A 56 20.50 8.16 19.35
CA VAL A 56 19.56 9.19 18.92
C VAL A 56 20.13 10.57 19.20
N THR A 57 19.75 11.56 18.42
CA THR A 57 20.13 12.95 18.71
C THR A 57 19.29 13.56 19.82
N ASP A 58 19.92 14.43 20.61
CA ASP A 58 19.25 15.25 21.62
C ASP A 58 18.50 16.45 21.00
N GLU A 59 17.90 17.30 21.85
CA GLU A 59 17.20 18.52 21.43
C GLU A 59 18.07 19.51 20.64
N LEU A 60 19.39 19.46 20.83
CA LEU A 60 20.38 20.27 20.12
C LEU A 60 20.94 19.56 18.88
N GLY A 61 20.38 18.40 18.51
CA GLY A 61 20.79 17.59 17.38
C GLY A 61 22.09 16.81 17.60
N ARG A 62 22.61 16.74 18.82
CA ARG A 62 23.90 16.10 19.12
C ARG A 62 23.71 14.61 19.40
N TYR A 63 24.64 13.80 18.93
CA TYR A 63 24.69 12.37 19.22
C TYR A 63 26.05 11.96 19.78
N SER A 64 26.05 10.88 20.56
CA SER A 64 27.26 10.21 21.05
C SER A 64 27.01 8.71 21.09
N ILE A 65 27.79 7.95 20.33
CA ILE A 65 27.66 6.50 20.20
C ILE A 65 28.95 5.85 20.67
N THR A 66 28.85 5.03 21.71
CA THR A 66 29.97 4.25 22.23
C THR A 66 30.01 2.90 21.55
N THR A 67 31.20 2.49 21.12
CA THR A 67 31.46 1.22 20.44
C THR A 67 32.58 0.46 21.15
N GLU A 68 32.48 -0.87 21.14
CA GLU A 68 33.54 -1.76 21.65
C GLU A 68 34.63 -1.95 20.58
N GLN A 69 35.90 -2.06 20.99
CA GLN A 69 37.02 -2.37 20.10
C GLN A 69 36.84 -3.77 19.48
N GLY A 70 36.33 -3.83 18.26
CA GLY A 70 36.19 -5.08 17.50
C GLY A 70 36.09 -4.84 16.00
N LYS A 71 34.90 -4.43 15.53
CA LYS A 71 34.68 -4.08 14.12
C LYS A 71 34.61 -2.56 14.00
N GLY A 72 35.60 -1.97 13.34
CA GLY A 72 35.54 -0.56 12.97
C GLY A 72 34.36 -0.33 12.03
N PRO A 73 33.45 0.62 12.33
CA PRO A 73 32.36 0.93 11.41
C PRO A 73 32.91 1.37 10.05
N GLN A 74 32.18 1.02 9.00
CA GLN A 74 32.48 1.42 7.62
C GLN A 74 31.43 2.41 7.10
N TRP A 75 30.20 2.30 7.61
CA TRP A 75 29.11 3.17 7.24
C TRP A 75 28.48 3.84 8.45
N ILE A 76 27.98 5.04 8.21
CA ILE A 76 27.09 5.76 9.11
C ILE A 76 25.77 5.98 8.37
N ARG A 77 24.67 5.64 9.04
CA ARG A 77 23.31 5.87 8.57
C ARG A 77 22.62 6.84 9.51
N ALA A 78 22.00 7.88 8.95
CA ALA A 78 21.20 8.83 9.69
C ALA A 78 19.78 8.85 9.10
N THR A 79 18.77 8.67 9.95
CA THR A 79 17.35 8.68 9.54
C THR A 79 16.53 9.53 10.48
N CYS A 80 15.59 10.30 9.94
CA CYS A 80 14.64 11.10 10.71
C CYS A 80 13.36 11.26 9.90
N ILE A 81 12.22 11.35 10.59
CA ILE A 81 10.92 11.55 9.93
C ILE A 81 10.92 12.92 9.25
N GLY A 82 10.52 12.95 7.97
CA GLY A 82 10.50 14.19 7.18
C GLY A 82 11.83 14.52 6.50
N TYR A 83 12.83 13.65 6.61
CA TYR A 83 14.13 13.80 5.97
C TYR A 83 14.49 12.57 5.15
N GLU A 84 15.33 12.75 4.13
CA GLU A 84 15.85 11.64 3.34
C GLU A 84 16.87 10.81 4.14
N ASP A 85 16.77 9.49 4.03
CA ASP A 85 17.70 8.56 4.67
C ASP A 85 19.12 8.74 4.10
N LEU A 86 20.05 9.13 4.98
CA LEU A 86 21.45 9.27 4.61
C LEU A 86 22.22 7.99 4.93
N LEU A 87 22.91 7.43 3.94
CA LEU A 87 23.93 6.39 4.13
C LEU A 87 25.25 6.85 3.49
N ARG A 88 26.32 6.92 4.28
CA ARG A 88 27.64 7.38 3.81
C ARG A 88 28.76 6.60 4.49
N SER A 89 29.93 6.55 3.84
CA SER A 89 31.12 5.97 4.46
C SER A 89 31.55 6.81 5.64
N ILE A 90 31.86 6.16 6.76
CA ILE A 90 32.26 6.86 7.99
C ILE A 90 33.60 7.59 7.84
N SER A 91 34.46 7.15 6.91
CA SER A 91 35.74 7.80 6.58
C SER A 91 35.62 9.26 6.16
N ARG A 92 34.42 9.71 5.75
CA ARG A 92 34.14 11.10 5.37
C ARG A 92 33.92 12.02 6.56
N TYR A 93 33.77 11.47 7.76
CA TYR A 93 33.46 12.22 8.97
C TYR A 93 34.58 12.06 9.99
N PRO A 94 34.93 13.13 10.73
CA PRO A 94 35.80 12.98 11.88
C PRO A 94 35.10 12.10 12.93
N ARG A 95 35.88 11.41 13.76
CA ARG A 95 35.33 10.57 14.83
C ARG A 95 34.54 11.39 15.85
N GLU A 96 35.02 12.58 16.16
CA GLU A 96 34.42 13.51 17.12
C GLU A 96 34.07 14.82 16.40
N GLY A 97 32.91 15.39 16.75
CA GLY A 97 32.44 16.64 16.15
C GLY A 97 32.02 16.53 14.68
N ALA A 98 31.60 15.34 14.23
CA ALA A 98 31.06 15.17 12.88
C ALA A 98 29.79 15.99 12.67
N GLU A 99 29.66 16.62 11.51
CA GLU A 99 28.42 17.29 11.11
C GLU A 99 27.73 16.47 10.01
N ILE A 100 26.54 15.96 10.33
CA ILE A 100 25.70 15.20 9.41
C ILE A 100 24.58 16.12 8.95
N ILE A 101 24.46 16.27 7.63
CA ILE A 101 23.42 17.11 7.03
C ILE A 101 22.38 16.17 6.42
N LEU A 102 21.13 16.30 6.85
CA LEU A 102 19.99 15.59 6.27
C LEU A 102 19.22 16.53 5.35
N GLU A 103 18.82 16.02 4.19
CA GLU A 103 17.97 16.75 3.25
C GLU A 103 16.51 16.57 3.62
N VAL A 104 15.74 17.66 3.60
CA VAL A 104 14.30 17.60 3.85
C VAL A 104 13.68 16.76 2.75
N GLN A 105 12.90 15.75 3.13
CA GLN A 105 12.18 14.92 2.19
C GLN A 105 11.03 15.73 1.60
N THR A 106 11.30 16.45 0.51
CA THR A 106 10.27 17.09 -0.29
C THR A 106 9.55 16.03 -1.09
N ASN A 107 8.65 15.29 -0.43
CA ASN A 107 7.63 14.55 -1.15
C ASN A 107 6.72 15.59 -1.81
N GLN A 108 7.07 16.02 -3.03
CA GLN A 108 6.03 16.40 -3.98
C GLN A 108 5.15 15.16 -4.06
N LEU A 109 4.00 15.22 -3.40
CA LEU A 109 2.91 14.30 -3.60
C LEU A 109 2.60 14.38 -5.11
N GLN A 110 3.22 13.53 -5.92
CA GLN A 110 2.55 13.05 -7.10
C GLN A 110 1.25 12.51 -6.57
N ASP A 111 0.17 13.21 -6.90
CA ASP A 111 -1.20 12.88 -6.55
C ASP A 111 -1.29 11.39 -6.25
N VAL A 112 -1.60 11.05 -5.00
CA VAL A 112 -2.10 9.72 -4.69
C VAL A 112 -3.47 9.67 -5.39
N THR A 113 -3.45 9.44 -6.69
CA THR A 113 -4.62 9.10 -7.46
C THR A 113 -4.97 7.73 -6.93
N VAL A 114 -5.82 7.70 -5.90
CA VAL A 114 -6.48 6.49 -5.44
C VAL A 114 -7.31 6.01 -6.64
N ARG A 115 -6.68 5.24 -7.54
CA ARG A 115 -7.36 4.46 -8.55
C ARG A 115 -7.98 3.30 -7.78
N ALA A 116 -9.09 3.60 -7.10
CA ALA A 116 -10.01 2.58 -6.65
C ALA A 116 -10.41 1.79 -7.91
N LYS A 117 -9.78 0.62 -8.11
CA LYS A 117 -10.23 -0.37 -9.10
C LYS A 117 -11.64 -0.74 -8.66
N ARG A 118 -12.67 -0.13 -9.28
CA ARG A 118 -14.06 -0.50 -9.04
C ARG A 118 -14.18 -1.99 -9.35
N LYS A 119 -14.53 -2.79 -8.33
CA LYS A 119 -14.73 -4.23 -8.49
C LYS A 119 -15.74 -4.47 -9.61
N ALA A 120 -15.37 -5.33 -10.55
CA ALA A 120 -16.17 -5.67 -11.72
C ALA A 120 -17.57 -6.15 -11.34
N PHE A 121 -17.63 -6.93 -10.26
CA PHE A 121 -18.84 -7.56 -9.75
C PHE A 121 -18.97 -7.31 -8.25
N LYS A 122 -20.21 -7.10 -7.80
CA LYS A 122 -20.55 -7.00 -6.37
C LYS A 122 -21.82 -7.80 -6.12
N LEU A 123 -21.83 -8.58 -5.04
CA LEU A 123 -23.06 -9.15 -4.52
C LEU A 123 -23.58 -8.19 -3.43
N LYS A 124 -24.79 -7.67 -3.60
CA LYS A 124 -25.44 -6.78 -2.65
C LYS A 124 -26.85 -7.31 -2.40
N ASP A 125 -27.16 -7.65 -1.16
CA ASP A 125 -28.52 -8.05 -0.74
C ASP A 125 -29.11 -9.18 -1.63
N GLY A 126 -28.30 -10.20 -1.96
CA GLY A 126 -28.70 -11.30 -2.84
C GLY A 126 -28.79 -10.95 -4.34
N THR A 127 -28.48 -9.70 -4.72
CA THR A 127 -28.44 -9.21 -6.10
C THR A 127 -27.01 -9.16 -6.61
N PHE A 128 -26.78 -9.72 -7.79
CA PHE A 128 -25.48 -9.67 -8.45
C PHE A 128 -25.41 -8.44 -9.35
N VAL A 129 -24.48 -7.53 -9.07
CA VAL A 129 -24.32 -6.26 -9.80
C VAL A 129 -23.01 -6.27 -10.59
N ALA A 130 -23.13 -6.22 -11.91
CA ALA A 130 -22.02 -6.07 -12.85
C ALA A 130 -21.84 -4.60 -13.24
N ASN A 131 -20.67 -4.03 -12.95
CA ASN A 131 -20.32 -2.65 -13.29
C ASN A 131 -19.71 -2.58 -14.71
N VAL A 132 -20.58 -2.57 -15.72
CA VAL A 132 -20.18 -2.65 -17.14
C VAL A 132 -19.27 -1.49 -17.54
N ALA A 133 -19.63 -0.25 -17.18
CA ALA A 133 -18.82 0.92 -17.53
C ALA A 133 -17.42 0.93 -16.90
N ALA A 134 -17.23 0.23 -15.78
CA ALA A 134 -15.96 0.16 -15.07
C ALA A 134 -15.04 -0.97 -15.58
N VAL A 135 -15.56 -1.90 -16.38
CA VAL A 135 -14.86 -3.12 -16.79
C VAL A 135 -14.70 -3.13 -18.31
N PRO A 136 -13.47 -2.89 -18.84
CA PRO A 136 -13.25 -2.82 -20.28
C PRO A 136 -13.71 -4.06 -21.05
N SER A 137 -13.55 -5.26 -20.48
CA SER A 137 -13.99 -6.51 -21.12
C SER A 137 -15.51 -6.65 -21.24
N LEU A 138 -16.28 -6.03 -20.34
CA LEU A 138 -17.74 -5.98 -20.43
C LEU A 138 -18.18 -4.85 -21.37
N ARG A 139 -17.59 -3.66 -21.22
CA ARG A 139 -17.90 -2.49 -22.05
C ARG A 139 -17.62 -2.72 -23.55
N ASN A 140 -16.64 -3.56 -23.87
CA ASN A 140 -16.24 -3.87 -25.24
C ASN A 140 -16.82 -5.22 -25.75
N SER A 141 -17.89 -5.75 -25.14
CA SER A 141 -18.52 -7.01 -25.59
C SER A 141 -19.31 -6.88 -26.90
N GLY A 142 -19.53 -5.65 -27.39
CA GLY A 142 -20.35 -5.37 -28.57
C GLY A 142 -21.84 -5.36 -28.25
N SER A 143 -22.53 -6.47 -28.54
CA SER A 143 -23.98 -6.60 -28.35
C SER A 143 -24.37 -6.81 -26.89
N ILE A 144 -25.65 -6.54 -26.59
CA ILE A 144 -26.25 -6.82 -25.29
C ILE A 144 -26.24 -8.32 -24.96
N ASP A 145 -26.47 -9.18 -25.96
CA ASP A 145 -26.47 -10.64 -25.79
C ASP A 145 -25.10 -11.12 -25.32
N ASN A 146 -24.03 -10.62 -25.94
CA ASN A 146 -22.66 -10.94 -25.54
C ASN A 146 -22.31 -10.37 -24.16
N LEU A 147 -22.87 -9.22 -23.79
CA LEU A 147 -22.69 -8.65 -22.46
C LEU A 147 -23.35 -9.52 -21.39
N LEU A 148 -24.63 -9.85 -21.57
CA LEU A 148 -25.42 -10.61 -20.61
C LEU A 148 -24.89 -12.03 -20.44
N ASN A 149 -24.46 -12.70 -21.51
CA ASN A 149 -23.83 -14.02 -21.43
C ASN A 149 -22.43 -14.01 -20.76
N ARG A 150 -21.82 -12.85 -20.54
CA ARG A 150 -20.58 -12.71 -19.74
C ARG A 150 -20.86 -12.48 -18.26
N ILE A 151 -22.11 -12.24 -17.89
CA ILE A 151 -22.51 -12.09 -16.49
C ILE A 151 -22.74 -13.49 -15.92
N PRO A 152 -22.14 -13.83 -14.77
CA PRO A 152 -22.38 -15.10 -14.11
C PRO A 152 -23.87 -15.41 -13.95
N PHE A 153 -24.22 -16.66 -14.19
CA PHE A 153 -25.57 -17.21 -14.05
C PHE A 153 -26.61 -16.70 -15.06
N VAL A 154 -26.26 -15.82 -15.99
CA VAL A 154 -27.17 -15.34 -17.04
C VAL A 154 -26.87 -16.08 -18.34
N GLN A 155 -27.92 -16.56 -19.01
CA GLN A 155 -27.81 -17.16 -20.33
C GLN A 155 -29.02 -16.78 -21.19
N GLY A 156 -28.80 -16.59 -22.48
CA GLY A 156 -29.88 -16.29 -23.42
C GLY A 156 -29.39 -15.63 -24.70
N SER A 157 -30.34 -15.31 -25.57
CA SER A 157 -30.07 -14.65 -26.85
C SER A 157 -31.36 -14.06 -27.40
N GLY A 158 -31.25 -13.03 -28.25
CA GLY A 158 -32.38 -12.52 -29.01
C GLY A 158 -33.50 -11.94 -28.13
N GLY A 159 -33.16 -11.48 -26.93
CA GLY A 159 -34.12 -10.88 -26.01
C GLY A 159 -34.79 -11.83 -25.01
N SER A 160 -34.52 -13.13 -25.11
CA SER A 160 -34.95 -14.11 -24.10
C SER A 160 -33.76 -14.54 -23.26
N PHE A 161 -33.79 -14.19 -21.97
CA PHE A 161 -32.71 -14.49 -21.02
C PHE A 161 -33.27 -15.21 -19.79
N SER A 162 -32.47 -16.09 -19.23
CA SER A 162 -32.78 -16.83 -18.02
C SER A 162 -31.63 -16.76 -17.04
N VAL A 163 -31.96 -16.89 -15.76
CA VAL A 163 -30.98 -16.99 -14.69
C VAL A 163 -30.94 -18.43 -14.18
N LEU A 164 -29.75 -19.02 -14.17
CA LEU A 164 -29.54 -20.39 -13.71
C LEU A 164 -30.11 -20.60 -12.31
N GLY A 165 -30.86 -21.69 -12.13
CA GLY A 165 -31.49 -22.04 -10.86
C GLY A 165 -32.86 -21.40 -10.60
N THR A 166 -33.40 -20.60 -11.52
CA THR A 166 -34.72 -19.94 -11.35
C THR A 166 -35.86 -20.57 -12.15
N GLY A 167 -35.57 -21.56 -13.00
CA GLY A 167 -36.58 -22.41 -13.64
C GLY A 167 -37.40 -21.75 -14.75
N GLY A 168 -37.05 -20.54 -15.22
CA GLY A 168 -37.71 -19.90 -16.35
C GLY A 168 -37.05 -18.60 -16.81
N GLU A 169 -37.73 -17.91 -17.72
CA GLU A 169 -37.28 -16.64 -18.31
C GLU A 169 -37.28 -15.50 -17.27
N ALA A 170 -36.24 -14.68 -17.33
CA ALA A 170 -36.07 -13.51 -16.51
C ALA A 170 -36.92 -12.35 -17.04
N THR A 171 -37.55 -11.61 -16.14
CA THR A 171 -38.20 -10.35 -16.52
C THR A 171 -37.13 -9.26 -16.65
N LEU A 172 -37.06 -8.65 -17.83
CA LEU A 172 -36.08 -7.62 -18.16
C LEU A 172 -36.60 -6.23 -17.85
N TYR A 173 -35.75 -5.39 -17.26
CA TYR A 173 -35.99 -3.97 -17.05
C TYR A 173 -34.87 -3.16 -17.68
N LEU A 174 -35.21 -2.08 -18.37
CA LEU A 174 -34.28 -1.08 -18.90
C LEU A 174 -34.59 0.25 -18.21
N ASP A 175 -33.61 0.80 -17.50
CA ASP A 175 -33.73 2.07 -16.76
C ASP A 175 -35.00 2.15 -15.87
N GLY A 176 -35.36 1.02 -15.25
CA GLY A 176 -36.52 0.92 -14.36
C GLY A 176 -37.85 0.60 -15.05
N GLN A 177 -37.92 0.63 -16.38
CA GLN A 177 -39.09 0.24 -17.15
C GLN A 177 -39.01 -1.23 -17.60
N ARG A 178 -40.12 -1.96 -17.46
CA ARG A 178 -40.19 -3.35 -17.94
C ARG A 178 -40.10 -3.37 -19.46
N VAL A 179 -39.17 -4.15 -19.99
CA VAL A 179 -39.05 -4.37 -21.44
C VAL A 179 -40.21 -5.26 -21.87
N GLN A 180 -41.06 -4.73 -22.76
CA GLN A 180 -42.16 -5.49 -23.38
C GLN A 180 -41.77 -6.01 -24.76
N ASP A 181 -41.03 -5.19 -25.52
CA ASP A 181 -40.49 -5.55 -26.82
C ASP A 181 -38.98 -5.73 -26.71
N ALA A 182 -38.53 -6.96 -26.95
CA ALA A 182 -37.13 -7.33 -26.83
C ALA A 182 -36.26 -6.77 -27.96
N SER A 183 -36.87 -6.29 -29.05
CA SER A 183 -36.18 -5.62 -30.17
C SER A 183 -35.43 -4.36 -29.71
N ILE A 184 -35.90 -3.71 -28.64
CA ILE A 184 -35.24 -2.54 -28.04
C ILE A 184 -33.83 -2.90 -27.56
N LEU A 185 -33.65 -4.10 -27.01
CA LEU A 185 -32.36 -4.55 -26.48
C LEU A 185 -31.34 -4.76 -27.60
N GLN A 186 -31.78 -5.19 -28.79
CA GLN A 186 -30.89 -5.41 -29.94
C GLN A 186 -30.23 -4.12 -30.44
N HIS A 187 -30.86 -2.97 -30.20
CA HIS A 187 -30.32 -1.66 -30.55
C HIS A 187 -29.33 -1.12 -29.49
N LEU A 188 -29.26 -1.76 -28.31
CA LEU A 188 -28.35 -1.36 -27.24
C LEU A 188 -26.96 -1.98 -27.45
N ARG A 189 -25.94 -1.13 -27.31
CA ARG A 189 -24.55 -1.56 -27.30
C ARG A 189 -24.03 -1.61 -25.87
N SER A 190 -23.12 -2.52 -25.58
CA SER A 190 -22.56 -2.67 -24.23
C SER A 190 -21.80 -1.44 -23.72
N GLN A 191 -21.29 -0.61 -24.64
CA GLN A 191 -20.67 0.68 -24.32
C GLN A 191 -21.65 1.70 -23.72
N ASP A 192 -22.95 1.57 -23.98
CA ASP A 192 -23.97 2.50 -23.53
C ASP A 192 -24.59 2.05 -22.18
N ILE A 193 -24.15 0.90 -21.65
CA ILE A 193 -24.61 0.30 -20.40
C ILE A 193 -23.68 0.69 -19.24
N ALA A 194 -24.26 1.25 -18.19
CA ALA A 194 -23.58 1.58 -16.94
C ALA A 194 -23.39 0.33 -16.06
N SER A 195 -24.48 -0.39 -15.81
CA SER A 195 -24.50 -1.57 -14.95
C SER A 195 -25.64 -2.53 -15.30
N VAL A 196 -25.47 -3.78 -14.90
CA VAL A 196 -26.52 -4.81 -14.98
C VAL A 196 -26.68 -5.44 -13.60
N GLU A 197 -27.92 -5.55 -13.13
CA GLU A 197 -28.27 -6.20 -11.88
C GLU A 197 -29.06 -7.48 -12.17
N VAL A 198 -28.66 -8.59 -11.55
CA VAL A 198 -29.31 -9.89 -11.68
C VAL A 198 -29.87 -10.27 -10.31
N ILE A 199 -31.18 -10.43 -10.25
CA ILE A 199 -31.93 -10.76 -9.05
C ILE A 199 -32.50 -12.17 -9.24
N ASN A 200 -31.89 -13.14 -8.56
CA ASN A 200 -32.29 -14.55 -8.65
C ASN A 200 -33.55 -14.85 -7.84
N THR A 201 -33.81 -14.08 -6.78
CA THR A 201 -34.97 -14.25 -5.90
C THR A 201 -35.72 -12.92 -5.80
N PRO A 202 -36.64 -12.64 -6.74
CA PRO A 202 -37.43 -11.43 -6.72
C PRO A 202 -38.28 -11.35 -5.45
N GLY A 203 -38.23 -10.22 -4.73
CA GLY A 203 -39.07 -9.99 -3.55
C GLY A 203 -40.52 -9.63 -3.91
N ALA A 204 -41.32 -9.32 -2.89
CA ALA A 204 -42.76 -9.02 -3.00
C ALA A 204 -43.12 -7.83 -3.92
N GLN A 205 -42.14 -7.00 -4.31
CA GLN A 205 -42.33 -5.90 -5.25
C GLN A 205 -42.53 -6.37 -6.70
N TYR A 206 -42.28 -7.64 -7.02
CA TYR A 206 -42.50 -8.21 -8.35
C TYR A 206 -43.72 -9.13 -8.38
N LYS A 207 -44.28 -9.36 -9.57
CA LYS A 207 -45.40 -10.30 -9.76
C LYS A 207 -44.99 -11.69 -9.31
N ALA A 208 -45.87 -12.43 -8.63
CA ALA A 208 -45.62 -13.79 -8.15
C ALA A 208 -45.19 -14.79 -9.26
N SER A 209 -45.49 -14.49 -10.52
CA SER A 209 -45.05 -15.25 -11.69
C SER A 209 -43.61 -14.97 -12.14
N THR A 210 -42.86 -14.13 -11.41
CA THR A 210 -41.52 -13.67 -11.82
C THR A 210 -40.46 -14.59 -11.24
N ASN A 211 -39.82 -15.38 -12.09
CA ASN A 211 -38.76 -16.32 -11.69
C ASN A 211 -37.46 -15.59 -11.31
N SER A 212 -37.04 -14.65 -12.15
CA SER A 212 -35.85 -13.82 -11.95
C SER A 212 -36.03 -12.46 -12.61
N VAL A 213 -35.21 -11.49 -12.22
CA VAL A 213 -35.23 -10.14 -12.78
C VAL A 213 -33.83 -9.72 -13.20
N ILE A 214 -33.70 -9.20 -14.41
CA ILE A 214 -32.46 -8.58 -14.90
C ILE A 214 -32.75 -7.10 -15.15
N LYS A 215 -32.02 -6.22 -14.47
CA LYS A 215 -32.11 -4.77 -14.67
C LYS A 215 -30.89 -4.26 -15.41
N ILE A 216 -31.12 -3.50 -16.46
CA ILE A 216 -30.10 -2.90 -17.31
C ILE A 216 -30.19 -1.39 -17.09
N HIS A 217 -29.08 -0.78 -16.70
CA HIS A 217 -28.98 0.66 -16.50
C HIS A 217 -28.07 1.27 -17.55
N THR A 218 -28.53 2.29 -18.26
CA THR A 218 -27.73 2.98 -19.28
C THR A 218 -26.93 4.14 -18.69
N ILE A 219 -25.83 4.53 -19.34
CA ILE A 219 -24.95 5.63 -18.88
C ILE A 219 -25.69 6.98 -18.92
N ARG A 220 -26.67 7.13 -19.82
CA ARG A 220 -27.39 8.39 -20.04
C ARG A 220 -28.65 8.53 -19.19
N SER A 221 -28.89 7.66 -18.22
CA SER A 221 -29.98 7.82 -17.26
C SER A 221 -29.66 8.93 -16.25
N ARG A 222 -29.70 10.19 -16.71
CA ARG A 222 -29.95 11.37 -15.89
C ARG A 222 -31.39 11.78 -16.15
N ILE A 223 -32.25 11.47 -15.19
CA ILE A 223 -33.51 12.20 -14.97
C ILE A 223 -33.12 13.51 -14.30
#